data_AF-A0A8T3YEQ2-F1
#
_entry.id   AF-A0A8T3YEQ2-F1
#
_cell.length_a   1.000
_cell.length_b   1.000
_cell.length_c   1.000
_cell.angle_alpha   90.00
_cell.angle_beta   90.00
_cell.angle_gamma   90.00
#
_symmetry.space_group_name_H-M   'P 1'
#
loop_
_entity.id
_entity.type
_entity.pdbx_description
1 polymer ?
#
loop_
_entity_poly.entity_id
_entity_poly.type
_entity_poly.pdbx_seq_one_letter_code
_entity_poly.pdbx_strand_id
1 'polypeptide(L)'
;MLKYALKRSDKKAAKAYGRNLDASTKHAVEICRAISGTQLAKGKSLLEGLTQEQASVNGRYHTKTAQAILEIVQSAAANADFKGLDA
;
A
#
# COMPACT_ATOMS: atom_id res chain seq x y z
N MET A 1 12.04 17.76 0.35
CA MET A 1 10.75 17.03 0.38
C MET A 1 10.61 16.24 -0.91
N LEU A 2 10.30 14.93 -0.86
CA LEU A 2 10.13 14.15 -2.09
C LEU A 2 8.86 14.63 -2.80
N LYS A 3 8.96 14.89 -4.11
CA LYS A 3 7.80 15.21 -4.95
C LYS A 3 7.24 13.90 -5.53
N TYR A 4 5.92 13.74 -5.48
CA TYR A 4 5.26 12.60 -6.13
C TYR A 4 5.38 12.71 -7.66
N ALA A 5 5.64 11.58 -8.31
CA ALA A 5 5.64 11.52 -9.77
C ALA A 5 4.23 11.74 -10.35
N LEU A 6 3.20 11.13 -9.73
CA LEU A 6 1.82 11.27 -10.16
C LEU A 6 1.20 12.59 -9.67
N LYS A 7 0.82 13.46 -10.61
CA LYS A 7 0.13 14.73 -10.33
C LYS A 7 -1.39 14.52 -10.38
N ARG A 8 -2.01 14.28 -9.22
CA ARG A 8 -3.48 14.24 -9.05
C ARG A 8 -3.98 15.45 -8.25
N SER A 9 -5.21 15.89 -8.55
CA SER A 9 -5.89 16.96 -7.83
C SER A 9 -6.11 16.58 -6.37
N ASP A 10 -5.79 17.49 -5.46
CA ASP A 10 -5.83 17.21 -4.02
C ASP A 10 -7.25 16.98 -3.46
N LYS A 11 -8.26 17.50 -4.15
CA LYS A 11 -9.68 17.37 -3.78
C LYS A 11 -10.25 15.95 -3.91
N LYS A 12 -9.66 15.11 -4.77
CA LYS A 12 -10.20 13.78 -5.13
C LYS A 12 -9.27 12.63 -4.80
N ALA A 13 -8.15 12.91 -4.11
CA ALA A 13 -7.12 11.91 -3.86
C ALA A 13 -6.47 12.12 -2.48
N ALA A 14 -6.30 11.02 -1.76
CA ALA A 14 -5.42 10.94 -0.61
C ALA A 14 -4.01 10.50 -1.03
N LYS A 15 -3.00 10.92 -0.27
CA LYS A 15 -1.59 10.59 -0.51
C LYS A 15 -0.95 10.15 0.80
N ALA A 16 -0.03 9.21 0.72
CA ALA A 16 0.84 8.78 1.80
C ALA A 16 2.21 8.40 1.24
N TYR A 17 3.24 8.48 2.07
CA TYR A 17 4.59 8.04 1.72
C TYR A 17 5.33 7.56 2.97
N GLY A 18 6.11 6.50 2.82
CA GLY A 18 7.10 6.07 3.81
C GLY A 18 8.48 6.61 3.44
N ARG A 19 9.30 6.91 4.45
CA ARG A 19 10.71 7.32 4.25
C ARG A 19 11.61 6.35 5.00
N ASN A 20 12.67 5.87 4.33
CA ASN A 20 13.64 4.93 4.90
C ASN A 20 12.99 3.66 5.50
N LEU A 21 12.03 3.08 4.79
CA LEU A 21 11.40 1.82 5.21
C LEU A 21 12.42 0.69 5.18
N ASP A 22 12.43 -0.15 6.21
CA ASP A 22 13.22 -1.38 6.26
C ASP A 22 12.51 -2.50 5.50
N ALA A 23 12.44 -2.35 4.18
CA ALA A 23 11.80 -3.29 3.27
C ALA A 23 12.64 -3.50 2.00
N SER A 24 12.60 -4.71 1.46
CA SER A 24 13.29 -5.03 0.22
C SER A 24 12.60 -4.36 -0.96
N THR A 25 13.38 -3.62 -1.76
CA THR A 25 12.87 -2.94 -2.95
C THR A 25 12.31 -3.90 -3.99
N LYS A 26 12.91 -5.10 -4.15
CA LYS A 26 12.46 -6.11 -5.12
C LYS A 26 11.08 -6.65 -4.74
N HIS A 27 10.91 -7.04 -3.48
CA HIS A 27 9.64 -7.59 -2.99
C HIS A 27 8.54 -6.52 -2.96
N ALA A 28 8.91 -5.27 -2.66
CA ALA A 28 7.97 -4.16 -2.70
C ALA A 28 7.43 -3.95 -4.12
N VAL A 29 8.27 -4.05 -5.16
CA VAL A 29 7.81 -3.94 -6.55
C VAL A 29 6.82 -5.05 -6.92
N GLU A 30 7.07 -6.29 -6.49
CA GLU A 30 6.18 -7.43 -6.75
C GLU A 30 4.81 -7.23 -6.08
N ILE A 31 4.81 -6.87 -4.80
CA ILE A 31 3.58 -6.61 -4.04
C ILE A 31 2.81 -5.41 -4.60
N CYS A 32 3.50 -4.29 -4.87
CA CYS A 32 2.86 -3.10 -5.42
C CYS A 32 2.23 -3.36 -6.78
N ARG A 33 2.83 -4.20 -7.63
CA ARG A 33 2.23 -4.60 -8.91
C ARG A 33 0.93 -5.39 -8.72
N ALA A 34 0.86 -6.25 -7.70
CA ALA A 34 -0.34 -7.03 -7.41
C ALA A 34 -1.51 -6.17 -6.87
N ILE A 35 -1.21 -5.11 -6.12
CA ILE A 35 -2.22 -4.26 -5.47
C ILE A 35 -2.68 -3.12 -6.39
N SER A 36 -1.80 -2.61 -7.26
CA SER A 36 -2.09 -1.46 -8.11
C SER A 36 -3.33 -1.70 -9.00
N GLY A 37 -4.32 -0.82 -8.88
CA GLY A 37 -5.57 -0.88 -9.66
C GLY A 37 -6.68 -1.71 -9.01
N THR A 38 -6.44 -2.32 -7.86
CA THR A 38 -7.48 -2.99 -7.07
C THR A 38 -8.22 -2.02 -6.15
N GLN A 39 -9.40 -2.43 -5.68
CA GLN A 39 -10.14 -1.71 -4.63
C GLN A 39 -9.40 -1.78 -3.30
N LEU A 40 -9.58 -0.75 -2.45
CA LEU A 40 -8.91 -0.63 -1.16
C LEU A 40 -9.13 -1.86 -0.26
N ALA A 41 -10.38 -2.34 -0.17
CA ALA A 41 -10.74 -3.51 0.63
C ALA A 41 -10.00 -4.78 0.18
N LYS A 42 -9.94 -5.02 -1.14
CA LYS A 42 -9.24 -6.18 -1.70
C LYS A 42 -7.73 -6.09 -1.48
N GLY A 43 -7.16 -4.90 -1.65
CA GLY A 43 -5.73 -4.65 -1.41
C GLY A 43 -5.33 -4.89 0.04
N LYS A 44 -6.14 -4.41 1.01
CA LYS A 44 -5.92 -4.65 2.44
C LYS A 44 -5.98 -6.14 2.78
N SER A 45 -7.01 -6.84 2.31
CA SER A 45 -7.17 -8.28 2.53
C SER A 45 -5.97 -9.09 1.98
N LEU A 46 -5.44 -8.72 0.81
CA LEU A 46 -4.26 -9.37 0.25
C LEU A 46 -3.00 -9.14 1.10
N LEU A 47 -2.78 -7.91 1.59
CA LEU A 47 -1.65 -7.57 2.45
C LEU A 47 -1.71 -8.26 3.82
N GLU A 48 -2.91 -8.36 4.39
CA GLU A 48 -3.16 -9.11 5.63
C GLU A 48 -2.91 -10.61 5.42
N GLY A 49 -3.39 -11.18 4.31
CA GLY A 49 -3.13 -12.57 3.94
C GLY A 49 -1.65 -12.88 3.70
N LEU A 50 -0.88 -11.95 3.14
CA LEU A 50 0.58 -12.08 3.00
C LEU A 50 1.29 -12.06 4.36
N THR A 51 0.79 -11.26 5.30
CA THR A 51 1.34 -11.16 6.66
C THR A 51 1.04 -12.40 7.48
N GLN A 52 -0.13 -13.02 7.26
CA GLN A 52 -0.56 -14.26 7.90
C GLN A 52 -0.15 -15.54 7.14
N GLU A 53 0.64 -15.42 6.07
CA GLU A 53 1.11 -16.54 5.24
C GLU A 53 -0.01 -17.38 4.59
N GLN A 54 -1.19 -16.78 4.39
CA GLN A 54 -2.35 -17.42 3.75
C GLN A 54 -2.41 -17.18 2.24
N ALA A 55 -1.84 -16.07 1.78
CA ALA A 55 -1.78 -15.69 0.37
C ALA A 55 -0.33 -15.44 -0.02
N SER A 56 0.07 -15.82 -1.23
CA SER A 56 1.43 -15.61 -1.72
C SER A 56 1.45 -14.75 -2.99
N VAL A 57 2.52 -13.99 -3.16
CA VAL A 57 2.86 -13.28 -4.41
C VAL A 57 4.09 -13.98 -4.98
N ASN A 58 4.01 -14.46 -6.21
CA ASN A 58 5.09 -15.21 -6.87
C ASN A 58 5.62 -16.40 -6.04
N GLY A 59 4.73 -17.08 -5.31
CA GLY A 59 5.09 -18.24 -4.48
C GLY A 59 5.84 -17.90 -3.18
N ARG A 60 5.85 -16.62 -2.76
CA ARG A 60 6.42 -16.16 -1.49
C ARG A 60 5.47 -15.22 -0.76
N TYR A 61 5.61 -15.14 0.57
CA TYR A 61 4.74 -14.31 1.41
C TYR A 61 5.23 -12.86 1.58
N HIS A 62 6.56 -12.67 1.61
CA HIS A 62 7.20 -11.35 1.78
C HIS A 62 6.69 -10.57 3.01
N THR A 63 6.43 -11.27 4.13
CA THR A 63 5.80 -10.77 5.37
C THR A 63 6.26 -9.37 5.81
N LYS A 64 7.58 -9.16 5.99
CA LYS A 64 8.14 -7.86 6.40
C LYS A 64 7.80 -6.71 5.45
N THR A 65 7.83 -6.98 4.15
CA THR A 65 7.54 -5.96 3.13
C THR A 65 6.04 -5.70 3.02
N ALA A 66 5.20 -6.74 3.18
CA ALA A 66 3.76 -6.60 3.22
C ALA A 66 3.31 -5.74 4.40
N GLN A 67 3.88 -5.94 5.60
CA GLN A 67 3.62 -5.10 6.78
C GLN A 67 3.93 -3.63 6.53
N ALA A 68 5.13 -3.31 6.03
CA ALA A 68 5.52 -1.93 5.74
C ALA A 68 4.60 -1.24 4.70
N ILE A 69 4.13 -1.99 3.70
CA ILE A 69 3.18 -1.45 2.71
C ILE A 69 1.79 -1.27 3.32
N LEU A 70 1.35 -2.20 4.17
CA LEU A 70 0.06 -2.14 4.85
C LEU A 70 -0.06 -0.87 5.71
N GLU A 71 0.97 -0.53 6.47
CA GLU A 71 1.01 0.71 7.27
C GLU A 71 0.81 1.96 6.40
N ILE A 72 1.44 2.01 5.23
CA ILE A 72 1.31 3.15 4.30
C ILE A 72 -0.09 3.21 3.70
N VAL A 73 -0.67 2.06 3.35
CA VAL A 73 -2.04 1.97 2.83
C VAL A 73 -3.05 2.40 3.90
N GLN A 74 -2.85 2.02 5.15
CA GLN A 74 -3.69 2.46 6.27
C GLN A 74 -3.58 3.97 6.50
N SER A 75 -2.36 4.53 6.44
CA SER A 75 -2.16 5.99 6.50
C SER A 75 -2.85 6.70 5.33
N ALA A 76 -2.80 6.16 4.11
CA ALA A 76 -3.50 6.72 2.96
C ALA A 76 -5.02 6.68 3.15
N ALA A 77 -5.57 5.60 3.73
CA ALA A 77 -6.99 5.48 4.03
C ALA A 77 -7.44 6.49 5.08
N ALA A 78 -6.71 6.60 6.21
CA ALA A 78 -7.01 7.61 7.24
C ALA A 78 -6.98 9.05 6.69
N ASN A 79 -6.06 9.33 5.75
CA ASN A 79 -6.01 10.63 5.06
C ASN A 79 -7.18 10.83 4.10
N ALA A 80 -7.74 9.76 3.51
CA ALA A 80 -8.95 9.82 2.69
C ALA A 80 -10.17 10.12 3.57
N ASP A 81 -10.30 9.41 4.69
CA ASP A 81 -11.37 9.60 5.67
C ASP A 81 -11.37 11.04 6.22
N PHE A 82 -10.19 11.56 6.57
CA PHE A 82 -10.04 12.95 7.01
C PHE A 82 -10.46 13.97 5.94
N LYS A 83 -10.28 13.64 4.67
CA LYS A 83 -10.72 14.46 3.54
C LYS A 83 -12.20 14.27 3.20
N GLY A 84 -12.92 13.39 3.90
CA GLY A 84 -14.32 13.04 3.61
C GLY A 84 -14.50 12.33 2.26
N LEU A 85 -13.45 11.65 1.79
CA LEU A 85 -13.52 10.79 0.60
C LEU A 85 -13.98 9.40 1.03
N ASP A 86 -14.86 8.78 0.26
CA ASP A 86 -15.22 7.37 0.46
C ASP A 86 -13.99 6.49 0.16
N ALA A 87 -13.57 5.70 1.14
CA ALA A 87 -12.29 5.00 1.18
C ALA A 87 -12.37 3.52 0.74
#